data_AF-R0C3W7-F1
#
_entry.id   AF-R0C3W7-F1
#
_cell.length_a   1.000
_cell.length_b   1.000
_cell.length_c   1.000
_cell.angle_alpha   90.00
_cell.angle_beta   90.00
_cell.angle_gamma   90.00
#
_symmetry.space_group_name_H-M   'P 1'
#
loop_
_entity.id
_entity.type
_entity.pdbx_description
1 polymer ?
#
loop_
_entity_poly.entity_id
_entity_poly.type
_entity_poly.pdbx_seq_one_letter_code
_entity_poly.pdbx_strand_id
1 'polypeptide(L)'
;MAMPWAGRVKAILQMGYAGEGAGKALADLLFGTACPGGKLAATIPESLKDTPAYLDFPHEGDVCRYREGIFAGYRYYDKRGRRVLFPFGYGLSYTTFTCSDLEASRQIDAGTYTVSLTVTNTGGREGSQVIQLYVCPPAGPLFRPVKELKSFAKVMLKPNEKRKIIFILNDRDLACYDERLDQWVTLPGIYTIKIGFDSGNLPQSIELSVEGSVDDSPRSRELLKLDSHYSDIFENQAAAEEFFCFLVEQGLLEPEQAGSPLLIKELKKTFWGFAQHLDMNGAGRITPELSQELLDRMNQAILRSTPGPETT
;
A
#
# COMPACT_ATOMS: atom_id res chain seq x y z
N MET A 1 -6.10 22.95 -9.32
CA MET A 1 -6.53 23.85 -10.41
C MET A 1 -7.04 22.97 -11.54
N ALA A 2 -8.25 23.21 -12.05
CA ALA A 2 -8.74 22.48 -13.21
C ALA A 2 -8.07 23.03 -14.49
N MET A 3 -7.70 22.15 -15.43
CA MET A 3 -7.08 22.56 -16.70
C MET A 3 -7.87 22.04 -17.92
N PRO A 4 -9.15 22.44 -18.10
CA PRO A 4 -9.96 22.00 -19.26
C PRO A 4 -9.39 22.46 -20.61
N TRP A 5 -8.46 23.43 -20.58
CA TRP A 5 -7.77 23.99 -21.73
C TRP A 5 -6.46 23.26 -22.07
N ALA A 6 -6.01 22.28 -21.27
CA ALA A 6 -4.70 21.64 -21.45
C ALA A 6 -4.52 21.03 -22.86
N GLY A 7 -5.57 20.46 -23.44
CA GLY A 7 -5.53 19.90 -24.80
C GLY A 7 -5.54 20.94 -25.93
N ARG A 8 -5.67 22.23 -25.62
CA ARG A 8 -5.73 23.33 -26.60
C ARG A 8 -4.43 24.11 -26.73
N VAL A 9 -3.41 23.76 -25.93
CA VAL A 9 -2.10 24.41 -25.93
C VAL A 9 -1.02 23.40 -26.28
N LYS A 10 0.09 23.88 -26.86
CA LYS A 10 1.22 23.04 -27.25
C LYS A 10 2.21 22.81 -26.11
N ALA A 11 2.27 23.72 -25.14
CA ALA A 11 3.18 23.66 -24.01
C ALA A 11 2.53 24.23 -22.76
N ILE A 12 2.83 23.63 -21.61
CA ILE A 12 2.42 24.07 -20.27
C ILE A 12 3.67 24.05 -19.40
N LEU A 13 3.99 25.17 -18.77
CA LEU A 13 5.09 25.28 -17.81
C LEU A 13 4.52 25.72 -16.47
N GLN A 14 4.63 24.86 -15.47
CA GLN A 14 4.15 25.14 -14.11
C GLN A 14 5.29 25.65 -13.23
N MET A 15 5.24 26.94 -12.88
CA MET A 15 6.28 27.61 -12.08
C MET A 15 5.96 27.65 -10.58
N GLY A 16 4.71 27.40 -10.19
CA GLY A 16 4.27 27.61 -8.81
C GLY A 16 4.43 29.07 -8.36
N TYR A 17 4.72 29.27 -7.07
CA TYR A 17 5.07 30.57 -6.52
C TYR A 17 6.60 30.71 -6.43
N ALA A 18 7.22 31.18 -7.51
CA ALA A 18 8.67 31.13 -7.73
C ALA A 18 9.49 32.30 -7.12
N GLY A 19 8.86 33.20 -6.36
CA GLY A 19 9.53 34.32 -5.70
C GLY A 19 10.14 35.36 -6.66
N GLU A 20 11.05 36.19 -6.15
CA GLU A 20 11.65 37.32 -6.90
C GLU A 20 12.51 36.90 -8.11
N GLY A 21 13.06 35.68 -8.09
CA GLY A 21 13.85 35.12 -9.19
C GLY A 21 13.03 34.60 -10.38
N ALA A 22 11.70 34.62 -10.28
CA ALA A 22 10.81 33.95 -11.23
C ALA A 22 10.99 34.41 -12.69
N GLY A 23 11.20 35.71 -12.91
CA GLY A 23 11.34 36.26 -14.28
C GLY A 23 12.56 35.70 -15.00
N LYS A 24 13.72 35.67 -14.33
CA LYS A 24 14.94 35.09 -14.89
C LYS A 24 14.81 33.58 -15.08
N ALA A 25 14.30 32.87 -14.08
CA ALA A 25 14.12 31.41 -14.17
C ALA A 25 13.20 31.02 -15.34
N LEU A 26 12.11 31.77 -15.53
CA LEU A 26 11.18 31.57 -16.64
C LEU A 26 11.89 31.79 -17.99
N ALA A 27 12.64 32.89 -18.14
CA ALA A 27 13.38 33.17 -19.36
C ALA A 27 14.41 32.06 -19.66
N ASP A 28 15.20 31.66 -18.67
CA ASP A 28 16.22 30.62 -18.84
C ASP A 28 15.59 29.30 -19.30
N LEU A 29 14.39 28.94 -18.80
CA LEU A 29 13.65 27.76 -19.22
C LEU A 29 13.04 27.91 -20.62
N LEU A 30 12.39 29.05 -20.93
CA LEU A 30 11.73 29.25 -22.23
C LEU A 30 12.72 29.31 -23.39
N PHE A 31 13.89 29.93 -23.18
CA PHE A 31 14.95 30.00 -24.18
C PHE A 31 15.88 28.78 -24.17
N GLY A 32 15.67 27.84 -23.25
CA GLY A 32 16.46 26.61 -23.15
C GLY A 32 17.91 26.82 -22.71
N THR A 33 18.21 27.97 -22.09
CA THR A 33 19.46 28.22 -21.35
C THR A 33 19.56 27.26 -20.16
N ALA A 34 18.42 26.94 -19.54
CA ALA A 34 18.27 25.88 -18.56
C ALA A 34 17.29 24.81 -19.07
N CYS A 35 17.53 23.56 -18.67
CA CYS A 35 16.65 22.43 -18.98
C CYS A 35 15.67 22.19 -17.81
N PRO A 36 14.35 22.09 -18.05
CA PRO A 36 13.41 21.77 -16.99
C PRO A 36 13.70 20.36 -16.44
N GLY A 37 13.67 20.26 -15.11
CA GLY A 37 13.90 19.02 -14.38
C GLY A 37 13.17 18.98 -13.04
N GLY A 38 12.09 19.77 -12.92
CA GLY A 38 11.16 19.72 -11.79
C GLY A 38 10.15 18.59 -11.98
N LYS A 39 9.69 18.00 -10.87
CA LYS A 39 8.66 16.97 -10.83
C LYS A 39 7.51 17.41 -9.94
N LEU A 40 6.29 17.06 -10.30
CA LEU A 40 5.10 17.38 -9.51
C LEU A 40 5.13 16.70 -8.15
N ALA A 41 5.03 17.48 -7.07
CA ALA A 41 4.86 16.96 -5.71
C ALA A 41 3.41 16.56 -5.39
N ALA A 42 2.48 16.80 -6.30
CA ALA A 42 1.07 16.45 -6.15
C ALA A 42 0.48 16.00 -7.50
N THR A 43 -0.45 15.06 -7.46
CA THR A 43 -1.24 14.66 -8.63
C THR A 43 -2.11 15.82 -9.08
N ILE A 44 -2.19 16.07 -10.39
CA ILE A 44 -3.19 16.96 -10.96
C ILE A 44 -4.36 16.12 -11.49
N PRO A 45 -5.53 16.16 -10.83
CA PRO A 45 -6.69 15.40 -11.28
C PRO A 45 -7.33 16.01 -12.53
N GLU A 46 -8.14 15.22 -13.22
CA GLU A 46 -8.98 15.72 -14.32
C GLU A 46 -10.08 16.66 -13.80
N SER A 47 -10.67 16.34 -12.63
CA SER A 47 -11.66 17.16 -11.94
C SER A 47 -11.38 17.26 -10.44
N LEU A 48 -11.79 18.37 -9.82
CA LEU A 48 -11.78 18.51 -8.36
C LEU A 48 -12.64 17.43 -7.68
N LYS A 49 -13.72 17.01 -8.35
CA LYS A 49 -14.63 15.96 -7.87
C LYS A 49 -13.97 14.58 -7.73
N ASP A 50 -12.85 14.37 -8.41
CA ASP A 50 -12.12 13.10 -8.36
C ASP A 50 -11.13 13.05 -7.20
N THR A 51 -10.96 14.16 -6.46
CA THR A 51 -10.06 14.16 -5.30
C THR A 51 -10.64 13.33 -4.16
N PRO A 52 -9.80 12.59 -3.41
CA PRO A 52 -10.27 11.70 -2.33
C PRO A 52 -11.05 12.44 -1.24
N ALA A 53 -10.69 13.69 -0.96
CA ALA A 53 -11.31 14.52 0.08
C ALA A 53 -12.50 15.34 -0.42
N TYR A 54 -12.97 15.16 -1.66
CA TYR A 54 -13.98 16.04 -2.27
C TYR A 54 -15.29 16.15 -1.46
N LEU A 55 -15.70 15.08 -0.78
CA LEU A 55 -16.92 15.05 0.02
C LEU A 55 -16.74 15.59 1.44
N ASP A 56 -15.51 15.60 1.95
CA ASP A 56 -15.20 15.98 3.33
C ASP A 56 -14.49 17.35 3.41
N PHE A 57 -14.16 17.97 2.27
CA PHE A 57 -13.51 19.28 2.19
C PHE A 57 -14.21 20.26 1.22
N PRO A 58 -14.61 21.47 1.66
CA PRO A 58 -14.50 21.96 3.04
C PRO A 58 -15.44 21.19 3.98
N HIS A 59 -15.06 21.07 5.25
CA HIS A 59 -15.83 20.32 6.24
C HIS A 59 -17.03 21.11 6.76
N GLU A 60 -18.05 20.39 7.26
CA GLU A 60 -19.16 20.99 8.00
C GLU A 60 -18.78 21.24 9.46
N GLY A 61 -19.12 22.43 9.98
CA GLY A 61 -18.76 22.84 11.35
C GLY A 61 -17.25 22.91 11.56
N ASP A 62 -16.77 22.49 12.73
CA ASP A 62 -15.36 22.61 13.13
C ASP A 62 -14.58 21.28 13.03
N VAL A 63 -15.14 20.23 12.40
CA VAL A 63 -14.53 18.90 12.37
C VAL A 63 -14.23 18.44 10.94
N CYS A 64 -12.95 18.45 10.57
CA CYS A 64 -12.46 17.86 9.33
C CYS A 64 -12.21 16.35 9.50
N ARG A 65 -12.91 15.51 8.71
CA ARG A 65 -12.77 14.04 8.76
C ARG A 65 -11.98 13.53 7.57
N TYR A 66 -10.87 12.84 7.84
CA TYR A 66 -9.98 12.27 6.82
C TYR A 66 -10.47 10.89 6.39
N ARG A 67 -11.64 10.83 5.75
CA ARG A 67 -12.29 9.55 5.37
C ARG A 67 -11.53 8.80 4.29
N GLU A 68 -10.66 9.48 3.55
CA GLU A 68 -9.78 8.85 2.58
C GLU A 68 -8.68 7.99 3.24
N GLY A 69 -8.46 8.15 4.55
CA GLY A 69 -7.43 7.44 5.30
C GLY A 69 -6.06 7.55 4.64
N ILE A 70 -5.37 6.42 4.45
CA ILE A 70 -4.05 6.37 3.80
C ILE A 70 -4.10 6.63 2.28
N PHE A 71 -5.29 6.66 1.68
CA PHE A 71 -5.47 6.88 0.25
C PHE A 71 -5.49 8.38 -0.08
N ALA A 72 -4.38 9.05 0.21
CA ALA A 72 -4.16 10.44 -0.18
C ALA A 72 -3.37 10.53 -1.50
N GLY A 73 -3.79 11.42 -2.40
CA GLY A 73 -3.10 11.67 -3.68
C GLY A 73 -3.04 10.44 -4.58
N TYR A 74 -1.87 10.17 -5.19
CA TYR A 74 -1.69 9.07 -6.15
C TYR A 74 -2.09 7.69 -5.58
N ARG A 75 -1.97 7.48 -4.26
CA ARG A 75 -2.41 6.26 -3.58
C ARG A 75 -3.89 5.95 -3.85
N TYR A 76 -4.74 6.97 -3.84
CA TYR A 76 -6.17 6.86 -4.17
C TYR A 76 -6.41 6.61 -5.65
N TYR A 77 -5.84 7.45 -6.51
CA TYR A 77 -6.09 7.36 -7.95
C TYR A 77 -5.66 6.01 -8.52
N ASP A 78 -4.49 5.52 -8.09
CA ASP A 78 -4.01 4.18 -8.46
C ASP A 78 -4.95 3.09 -7.98
N LYS A 79 -5.37 3.14 -6.69
CA LYS A 79 -6.26 2.13 -6.10
C LYS A 79 -7.62 2.08 -6.78
N ARG A 80 -8.12 3.24 -7.23
CA ARG A 80 -9.41 3.37 -7.94
C ARG A 80 -9.30 3.10 -9.45
N GLY A 81 -8.09 2.93 -10.00
CA GLY A 81 -7.88 2.89 -11.45
C GLY A 81 -8.35 4.18 -12.15
N ARG A 82 -8.29 5.32 -11.45
CA ARG A 82 -8.73 6.62 -11.96
C ARG A 82 -7.62 7.25 -12.79
N ARG A 83 -7.97 7.72 -13.98
CA ARG A 83 -7.10 8.55 -14.81
C ARG A 83 -6.93 9.92 -14.17
N VAL A 84 -5.75 10.50 -14.38
CA VAL A 84 -5.37 11.83 -13.89
C VAL A 84 -4.72 12.60 -15.02
N LEU A 85 -4.80 13.92 -14.98
CA LEU A 85 -4.25 14.76 -16.04
C LEU A 85 -2.71 14.73 -16.02
N PHE A 86 -2.11 14.86 -14.83
CA PHE A 86 -0.68 14.69 -14.62
C PHE A 86 -0.42 13.87 -13.35
N PRO A 87 0.27 12.73 -13.43
CA PRO A 87 0.51 11.87 -12.27
C PRO A 87 1.47 12.50 -11.27
N PHE A 88 1.48 11.99 -10.04
CA PHE A 88 2.47 12.37 -9.04
C PHE A 88 3.88 12.07 -9.55
N GLY A 89 4.81 12.97 -9.30
CA GLY A 89 6.19 12.86 -9.79
C GLY A 89 6.37 13.17 -11.28
N TYR A 90 5.32 13.58 -12.02
CA TYR A 90 5.42 13.90 -13.44
C TYR A 90 6.19 15.19 -13.71
N GLY A 91 6.94 15.21 -14.81
CA GLY A 91 7.66 16.38 -15.29
C GLY A 91 8.52 16.05 -16.49
N LEU A 92 8.37 16.85 -17.55
CA LEU A 92 9.11 16.70 -18.80
C LEU A 92 10.48 17.38 -18.72
N SER A 93 11.32 17.08 -19.72
CA SER A 93 12.64 17.66 -19.90
C SER A 93 12.86 17.97 -21.39
N TYR A 94 13.84 18.81 -21.72
CA TYR A 94 14.27 19.04 -23.11
C TYR A 94 15.22 17.95 -23.64
N THR A 95 15.56 16.96 -22.81
CA THR A 95 16.30 15.77 -23.18
C THR A 95 15.55 14.51 -22.73
N THR A 96 16.00 13.33 -23.16
CA THR A 96 15.37 12.04 -22.84
C THR A 96 16.29 11.19 -21.98
N PHE A 97 15.69 10.32 -21.17
CA PHE A 97 16.43 9.42 -20.27
C PHE A 97 15.88 8.00 -20.36
N THR A 98 16.75 7.02 -20.18
CA THR A 98 16.39 5.61 -20.07
C THR A 98 17.03 4.98 -18.84
N CYS A 99 16.42 3.90 -18.38
CA CYS A 99 16.91 3.08 -17.27
C CYS A 99 17.22 1.67 -17.78
N SER A 100 18.33 1.09 -17.35
CA SER A 100 18.76 -0.28 -17.67
C SER A 100 19.44 -0.93 -16.46
N ASP A 101 19.77 -2.22 -16.59
CA ASP A 101 20.63 -2.96 -15.65
C ASP A 101 20.08 -2.93 -14.21
N LEU A 102 18.76 -3.17 -14.08
CA LEU A 102 18.10 -3.24 -12.78
C LEU A 102 18.54 -4.50 -12.03
N GLU A 103 19.08 -4.30 -10.84
CA GLU A 103 19.54 -5.36 -9.95
C GLU A 103 18.98 -5.11 -8.55
N ALA A 104 18.71 -6.19 -7.82
CA ALA A 104 18.36 -6.11 -6.42
C ALA A 104 19.03 -7.23 -5.63
N SER A 105 19.49 -6.92 -4.41
CA SER A 105 20.11 -7.88 -3.50
C SER A 105 19.70 -7.58 -2.06
N ARG A 106 19.63 -8.63 -1.24
CA ARG A 106 19.39 -8.51 0.20
C ARG A 106 20.73 -8.63 0.93
N GLN A 107 21.02 -7.69 1.81
CA GLN A 107 22.12 -7.79 2.75
C GLN A 107 21.58 -8.42 4.04
N ILE A 108 21.81 -9.72 4.21
CA ILE A 108 21.25 -10.54 5.30
C ILE A 108 21.66 -9.96 6.67
N ASP A 109 22.94 -9.63 6.85
CA ASP A 109 23.49 -9.15 8.12
C ASP A 109 22.96 -7.77 8.56
N ALA A 110 22.47 -6.98 7.59
CA ALA A 110 22.03 -5.59 7.82
C ALA A 110 20.50 -5.43 7.77
N GLY A 111 19.74 -6.45 7.37
CA GLY A 111 18.30 -6.33 7.18
C GLY A 111 17.91 -5.27 6.13
N THR A 112 18.77 -5.03 5.13
CA THR A 112 18.53 -4.03 4.09
C THR A 112 18.48 -4.64 2.70
N TYR A 113 17.74 -3.98 1.81
CA TYR A 113 17.63 -4.34 0.40
C TYR A 113 18.30 -3.26 -0.42
N THR A 114 19.31 -3.65 -1.21
CA THR A 114 19.98 -2.77 -2.16
C THR A 114 19.35 -2.96 -3.53
N VAL A 115 18.85 -1.87 -4.11
CA VAL A 115 18.31 -1.85 -5.48
C VAL A 115 19.14 -0.88 -6.31
N SER A 116 19.65 -1.33 -7.44
CA SER A 116 20.49 -0.48 -8.30
C SER A 116 20.10 -0.54 -9.77
N LEU A 117 20.35 0.55 -10.49
CA LEU A 117 20.12 0.64 -11.93
C LEU A 117 21.08 1.64 -12.58
N THR A 118 21.22 1.56 -13.89
CA THR A 118 21.92 2.56 -14.70
C THR A 118 20.92 3.51 -15.34
N VAL A 119 21.19 4.81 -15.23
CA VAL A 119 20.44 5.87 -15.92
C VAL A 119 21.30 6.47 -17.00
N THR A 120 20.76 6.60 -18.21
CA THR A 120 21.44 7.20 -19.36
C THR A 120 20.66 8.40 -19.86
N ASN A 121 21.34 9.52 -20.14
CA ASN A 121 20.76 10.60 -20.95
C ASN A 121 20.90 10.25 -22.43
N THR A 122 19.77 9.99 -23.10
CA THR A 122 19.73 9.56 -24.50
C THR A 122 19.43 10.69 -25.47
N GLY A 123 19.19 11.91 -24.97
CA GLY A 123 18.91 13.06 -25.83
C GLY A 123 20.16 13.91 -26.10
N GLY A 124 19.96 14.98 -26.89
CA GLY A 124 21.04 15.85 -27.36
C GLY A 124 21.41 17.02 -26.43
N ARG A 125 20.84 17.09 -25.21
CA ARG A 125 21.08 18.19 -24.27
C ARG A 125 21.46 17.67 -22.89
N GLU A 126 22.29 18.42 -22.18
CA GLU A 126 22.46 18.21 -20.74
C GLU A 126 21.14 18.49 -20.01
N GLY A 127 20.82 17.68 -19.02
CA GLY A 127 19.59 17.84 -18.25
C GLY A 127 19.60 17.03 -16.97
N SER A 128 18.68 17.38 -16.08
CA SER A 128 18.49 16.64 -14.84
C SER A 128 17.26 15.74 -14.90
N GLN A 129 17.36 14.56 -14.29
CA GLN A 129 16.25 13.61 -14.15
C GLN A 129 16.12 13.17 -12.69
N VAL A 130 14.87 12.95 -12.27
CA VAL A 130 14.55 12.33 -10.98
C VAL A 130 14.11 10.89 -11.24
N ILE A 131 14.80 9.95 -10.62
CA ILE A 131 14.50 8.53 -10.64
C ILE A 131 13.75 8.21 -9.36
N GLN A 132 12.59 7.59 -9.49
CA GLN A 132 11.67 7.34 -8.40
C GLN A 132 11.52 5.83 -8.20
N LEU A 133 11.72 5.37 -6.95
CA LEU A 133 11.55 3.98 -6.54
C LEU A 133 10.26 3.85 -5.73
N TYR A 134 9.37 2.99 -6.21
CA TYR A 134 8.10 2.64 -5.59
C TYR A 134 8.12 1.19 -5.12
N VAL A 135 7.56 0.95 -3.93
CA VAL A 135 7.32 -0.40 -3.39
C VAL A 135 5.86 -0.76 -3.60
N CYS A 136 5.60 -1.90 -4.24
CA CYS A 136 4.27 -2.51 -4.35
C CYS A 136 4.20 -3.69 -3.37
N PRO A 137 3.36 -3.61 -2.32
CA PRO A 137 3.27 -4.68 -1.34
C PRO A 137 2.51 -5.90 -1.87
N PRO A 138 2.73 -7.10 -1.27
CA PRO A 138 1.88 -8.26 -1.55
C PRO A 138 0.44 -8.00 -1.09
N ALA A 139 -0.49 -8.81 -1.59
CA ALA A 139 -1.82 -8.87 -1.02
C ALA A 139 -1.74 -9.33 0.45
N GLY A 140 -2.54 -8.72 1.31
CA GLY A 140 -2.56 -9.02 2.73
C GLY A 140 -3.82 -8.45 3.39
N PRO A 141 -4.05 -8.73 4.68
CA PRO A 141 -5.29 -8.34 5.35
C PRO A 141 -5.31 -6.85 5.73
N LEU A 142 -4.17 -6.16 5.70
CA LEU A 142 -4.11 -4.71 5.88
C LEU A 142 -4.31 -4.00 4.54
N PHE A 143 -5.19 -3.01 4.51
CA PHE A 143 -5.37 -2.17 3.33
C PHE A 143 -4.08 -1.41 3.02
N ARG A 144 -3.57 -1.57 1.79
CA ARG A 144 -2.41 -0.84 1.30
C ARG A 144 -2.68 -0.16 -0.05
N PRO A 145 -2.00 0.97 -0.33
CA PRO A 145 -1.93 1.53 -1.68
C PRO A 145 -1.34 0.50 -2.66
N VAL A 146 -1.65 0.65 -3.94
CA VAL A 146 -1.09 -0.21 -5.01
C VAL A 146 0.43 -0.15 -5.02
N LYS A 147 0.98 1.04 -4.76
CA LYS A 147 2.40 1.33 -4.68
C LYS A 147 2.65 2.56 -3.83
N GLU A 148 3.85 2.67 -3.27
CA GLU A 148 4.27 3.82 -2.47
C GLU A 148 5.70 4.23 -2.81
N LEU A 149 5.93 5.53 -3.04
CA LEU A 149 7.28 6.09 -3.19
C LEU A 149 8.05 5.89 -1.88
N LYS A 150 9.23 5.26 -1.95
CA LYS A 150 10.12 5.05 -0.80
C LYS A 150 11.48 5.71 -0.96
N SER A 151 11.96 5.86 -2.19
CA SER A 151 13.21 6.59 -2.43
C SER A 151 13.20 7.29 -3.79
N PHE A 152 14.02 8.32 -3.93
CA PHE A 152 14.27 8.98 -5.20
C PHE A 152 15.68 9.57 -5.25
N ALA A 153 16.23 9.67 -6.45
CA ALA A 153 17.54 10.27 -6.68
C ALA A 153 17.46 11.23 -7.86
N LYS A 154 18.10 12.40 -7.73
CA LYS A 154 18.22 13.36 -8.83
C LYS A 154 19.63 13.31 -9.39
N VAL A 155 19.73 13.21 -10.71
CA VAL A 155 21.00 13.24 -11.45
C VAL A 155 21.00 14.35 -12.46
N MET A 156 22.18 14.89 -12.75
CA MET A 156 22.46 15.75 -13.91
C MET A 156 23.41 14.98 -14.81
N LEU A 157 23.07 14.84 -16.09
CA LEU A 157 23.82 14.04 -17.06
C LEU A 157 23.97 14.80 -18.37
N LYS A 158 25.19 14.80 -18.91
CA LYS A 158 25.48 15.24 -20.28
C LYS A 158 24.90 14.25 -21.31
N PRO A 159 24.76 14.63 -22.59
CA PRO A 159 24.35 13.70 -23.64
C PRO A 159 25.20 12.42 -23.64
N ASN A 160 24.54 11.26 -23.68
CA ASN A 160 25.12 9.92 -23.61
C ASN A 160 25.85 9.54 -22.31
N GLU A 161 25.87 10.41 -21.29
CA GLU A 161 26.42 10.08 -19.98
C GLU A 161 25.53 9.04 -19.28
N LYS A 162 26.18 8.11 -18.59
CA LYS A 162 25.56 7.07 -17.78
C LYS A 162 25.93 7.23 -16.32
N ARG A 163 25.00 6.93 -15.41
CA ARG A 163 25.27 6.90 -13.96
C ARG A 163 24.55 5.74 -13.31
N LYS A 164 25.27 4.97 -12.50
CA LYS A 164 24.68 3.95 -11.63
C LYS A 164 24.06 4.63 -10.41
N ILE A 165 22.82 4.27 -10.10
CA ILE A 165 22.05 4.74 -8.95
C ILE A 165 21.82 3.55 -8.04
N ILE A 166 21.99 3.78 -6.73
CA ILE A 166 21.84 2.77 -5.70
C ILE A 166 20.84 3.32 -4.69
N PHE A 167 19.80 2.54 -4.42
CA PHE A 167 18.81 2.77 -3.38
C PHE A 167 18.99 1.71 -2.30
N ILE A 168 18.88 2.13 -1.05
CA ILE A 168 18.89 1.24 0.11
C ILE A 168 17.51 1.35 0.74
N LEU A 169 16.82 0.22 0.84
CA LEU A 169 15.55 0.08 1.55
C LEU A 169 15.79 -0.66 2.86
N ASN A 170 15.14 -0.20 3.92
CA ASN A 170 15.09 -0.89 5.21
C ASN A 170 13.69 -1.48 5.45
N ASP A 171 13.52 -2.19 6.56
CA ASP A 171 12.23 -2.79 6.92
C ASP A 171 11.09 -1.75 7.01
N ARG A 172 11.39 -0.54 7.47
CA ARG A 172 10.40 0.54 7.58
C ARG A 172 9.90 1.01 6.22
N ASP A 173 10.71 0.91 5.17
CA ASP A 173 10.27 1.19 3.81
C ASP A 173 9.24 0.17 3.31
N LEU A 174 9.25 -1.05 3.86
CA LEU A 174 8.33 -2.13 3.50
C LEU A 174 7.10 -2.20 4.41
N ALA A 175 7.22 -1.67 5.63
CA ALA A 175 6.21 -1.74 6.67
C ALA A 175 4.91 -0.96 6.37
N CYS A 176 3.84 -1.38 7.04
CA CYS A 176 2.59 -0.64 7.23
C CYS A 176 2.26 -0.56 8.73
N TYR A 177 1.43 0.41 9.13
CA TYR A 177 0.95 0.47 10.52
C TYR A 177 -0.22 -0.49 10.71
N ASP A 178 -0.17 -1.31 11.76
CA ASP A 178 -1.30 -2.11 12.22
C ASP A 178 -1.84 -1.51 13.52
N GLU A 179 -3.01 -0.88 13.45
CA GLU A 179 -3.66 -0.25 14.59
C GLU A 179 -3.99 -1.27 15.69
N ARG A 180 -4.22 -2.54 15.34
CA ARG A 180 -4.56 -3.61 16.29
C ARG A 180 -3.37 -4.01 17.16
N LEU A 181 -2.17 -3.84 16.62
CA LEU A 181 -0.91 -4.15 17.30
C LEU A 181 -0.20 -2.89 17.83
N ASP A 182 -0.72 -1.70 17.49
CA ASP A 182 -0.14 -0.39 17.78
C ASP A 182 1.34 -0.28 17.37
N GLN A 183 1.68 -0.87 16.21
CA GLN A 183 3.06 -0.94 15.75
C GLN A 183 3.17 -0.99 14.22
N TRP A 184 4.39 -0.77 13.74
CA TRP A 184 4.72 -0.96 12.33
C TRP A 184 5.11 -2.40 12.07
N VAL A 185 4.50 -2.98 11.06
CA VAL A 185 4.67 -4.40 10.70
C VAL A 185 5.10 -4.52 9.25
N THR A 186 6.10 -5.36 9.01
CA THR A 186 6.47 -5.78 7.66
C THR A 186 5.88 -7.16 7.42
N LEU A 187 4.95 -7.26 6.47
CA LEU A 187 4.33 -8.53 6.13
C LEU A 187 5.30 -9.37 5.30
N PRO A 188 5.39 -10.70 5.55
CA PRO A 188 6.11 -11.60 4.66
C PRO A 188 5.49 -11.60 3.26
N GLY A 189 6.30 -11.89 2.25
CA GLY A 189 5.84 -12.13 0.89
C GLY A 189 6.70 -11.48 -0.18
N ILE A 190 6.19 -11.50 -1.41
CA ILE A 190 6.85 -10.93 -2.58
C ILE A 190 6.42 -9.46 -2.76
N TYR A 191 7.37 -8.56 -2.59
CA TYR A 191 7.21 -7.14 -2.89
C TYR A 191 7.72 -6.85 -4.29
N THR A 192 6.95 -6.11 -5.09
CA THR A 192 7.43 -5.66 -6.41
C THR A 192 8.00 -4.25 -6.29
N ILE A 193 9.29 -4.10 -6.56
CA ILE A 193 9.94 -2.80 -6.68
C ILE A 193 9.77 -2.29 -8.10
N LYS A 194 9.19 -1.11 -8.25
CA LYS A 194 8.99 -0.44 -9.53
C LYS A 194 9.77 0.86 -9.59
N ILE A 195 10.49 1.08 -10.68
CA ILE A 195 11.34 2.27 -10.86
C ILE A 195 10.99 2.97 -12.18
N GLY A 196 10.96 4.29 -12.14
CA GLY A 196 10.74 5.12 -13.32
C GLY A 196 10.85 6.61 -13.04
N PHE A 197 10.12 7.40 -13.82
CA PHE A 197 10.27 8.85 -13.85
C PHE A 197 9.10 9.61 -13.23
N ASP A 198 7.99 8.91 -12.99
CA ASP A 198 6.78 9.38 -12.31
C ASP A 198 5.90 8.18 -11.92
N SER A 199 4.88 8.41 -11.09
CA SER A 199 3.97 7.36 -10.61
C SER A 199 3.13 6.68 -11.71
N GLY A 200 3.00 7.29 -12.90
CA GLY A 200 2.31 6.72 -14.05
C GLY A 200 3.22 6.00 -15.05
N ASN A 201 4.53 6.21 -14.99
CA ASN A 201 5.53 5.64 -15.90
C ASN A 201 6.69 4.98 -15.14
N LEU A 202 6.55 3.66 -14.92
CA LEU A 202 7.47 2.81 -14.17
C LEU A 202 7.92 1.61 -15.01
N PRO A 203 8.86 1.79 -15.97
CA PRO A 203 9.24 0.75 -16.92
C PRO A 203 10.10 -0.36 -16.32
N GLN A 204 10.71 -0.14 -15.16
CA GLN A 204 11.60 -1.08 -14.50
C GLN A 204 10.88 -1.76 -13.33
N SER A 205 11.01 -3.07 -13.22
CA SER A 205 10.34 -3.87 -12.18
C SER A 205 11.21 -5.05 -11.77
N ILE A 206 11.32 -5.30 -10.47
CA ILE A 206 11.98 -6.48 -9.89
C ILE A 206 11.24 -6.94 -8.63
N GLU A 207 11.26 -8.23 -8.35
CA GLU A 207 10.63 -8.81 -7.17
C GLU A 207 11.65 -8.96 -6.04
N LEU A 208 11.20 -8.71 -4.81
CA LEU A 208 11.95 -8.89 -3.58
C LEU A 208 11.18 -9.82 -2.65
N SER A 209 11.82 -10.91 -2.23
CA SER A 209 11.30 -11.79 -1.19
C SER A 209 11.62 -11.21 0.18
N VAL A 210 10.59 -11.05 1.01
CA VAL A 210 10.67 -10.45 2.33
C VAL A 210 10.13 -11.46 3.35
N GLU A 211 10.91 -11.75 4.38
CA GLU A 211 10.55 -12.69 5.44
C GLU A 211 9.56 -12.09 6.44
N GLY A 212 9.43 -10.77 6.47
CA GLY A 212 8.56 -10.06 7.41
C GLY A 212 9.18 -9.89 8.79
N SER A 213 8.62 -8.96 9.57
CA SER A 213 9.04 -8.69 10.95
C SER A 213 8.07 -9.23 12.00
N VAL A 214 6.95 -9.80 11.55
CA VAL A 214 5.89 -10.34 12.40
C VAL A 214 5.50 -11.68 11.80
N ASP A 215 5.62 -12.73 12.62
CA ASP A 215 5.02 -14.03 12.35
C ASP A 215 3.51 -13.84 12.12
N ASP A 216 2.89 -14.59 11.23
CA ASP A 216 1.45 -14.47 10.87
C ASP A 216 0.50 -14.83 12.03
N SER A 217 1.05 -14.89 13.24
CA SER A 217 0.41 -14.90 14.54
C SER A 217 -0.64 -13.78 14.70
N PRO A 218 -1.68 -14.04 15.51
CA PRO A 218 -3.01 -13.52 15.26
C PRO A 218 -3.09 -12.00 15.33
N ARG A 219 -3.63 -11.40 14.26
CA ARG A 219 -3.74 -9.94 14.05
C ARG A 219 -4.87 -9.29 14.86
N SER A 220 -5.24 -9.91 15.97
CA SER A 220 -6.26 -9.41 16.88
C SER A 220 -5.85 -9.75 18.30
N ARG A 221 -5.42 -8.74 19.07
CA ARG A 221 -5.49 -8.79 20.54
C ARG A 221 -6.94 -8.64 21.02
N GLU A 222 -7.87 -8.28 20.13
CA GLU A 222 -9.27 -8.22 20.47
C GLU A 222 -9.81 -9.65 20.58
N LEU A 223 -10.35 -9.95 21.76
CA LEU A 223 -11.15 -11.14 21.95
C LEU A 223 -12.34 -11.08 20.99
N LEU A 224 -12.67 -12.23 20.41
CA LEU A 224 -13.85 -12.42 19.60
C LEU A 224 -15.09 -12.04 20.42
N LYS A 225 -16.13 -11.59 19.71
CA LYS A 225 -17.46 -11.29 20.23
C LYS A 225 -18.47 -12.16 19.50
N LEU A 226 -19.70 -12.30 20.02
CA LEU A 226 -20.75 -13.11 19.38
C LEU A 226 -21.07 -12.64 17.94
N ASP A 227 -20.88 -11.35 17.66
CA ASP A 227 -21.06 -10.73 16.35
C ASP A 227 -19.79 -10.73 15.47
N SER A 228 -18.68 -11.30 15.95
CA SER A 228 -17.46 -11.46 15.14
C SER A 228 -17.72 -12.29 13.89
N HIS A 229 -17.10 -11.88 12.80
CA HIS A 229 -17.23 -12.58 11.52
C HIS A 229 -16.29 -13.79 11.46
N TYR A 230 -16.61 -14.79 10.64
CA TYR A 230 -15.74 -15.97 10.46
C TYR A 230 -14.33 -15.63 9.96
N SER A 231 -14.15 -14.49 9.28
CA SER A 231 -12.82 -13.99 8.93
C SER A 231 -11.96 -13.77 10.16
N ASP A 232 -12.51 -13.18 11.22
CA ASP A 232 -11.79 -12.86 12.46
C ASP A 232 -11.41 -14.15 13.20
N ILE A 233 -12.32 -15.13 13.21
CA ILE A 233 -12.08 -16.46 13.80
C ILE A 233 -10.94 -17.16 13.07
N PHE A 234 -10.99 -17.20 11.74
CA PHE A 234 -10.03 -17.92 10.92
C PHE A 234 -8.72 -17.16 10.65
N GLU A 235 -8.59 -15.92 11.13
CA GLU A 235 -7.29 -15.22 11.23
C GLU A 235 -6.45 -15.74 12.41
N ASN A 236 -7.06 -16.46 13.37
CA ASN A 236 -6.36 -17.04 14.49
C ASN A 236 -6.42 -18.58 14.42
N GLN A 237 -5.27 -19.22 14.26
CA GLN A 237 -5.20 -20.69 14.16
C GLN A 237 -5.80 -21.39 15.39
N ALA A 238 -5.50 -20.92 16.61
CA ALA A 238 -6.01 -21.51 17.84
C ALA A 238 -7.54 -21.36 17.96
N ALA A 239 -8.09 -20.20 17.57
CA ALA A 239 -9.54 -20.00 17.53
C ALA A 239 -10.21 -20.85 16.44
N ALA A 240 -9.58 -20.98 15.27
CA ALA A 240 -10.07 -21.80 14.17
C ALA A 240 -10.12 -23.30 14.54
N GLU A 241 -9.06 -23.81 15.17
CA GLU A 241 -8.99 -25.19 15.68
C GLU A 241 -10.11 -25.44 16.69
N GLU A 242 -10.28 -24.52 17.65
CA GLU A 242 -11.33 -24.62 18.67
C GLU A 242 -12.73 -24.56 18.07
N PHE A 243 -12.94 -23.67 17.08
CA PHE A 243 -14.21 -23.55 16.36
C PHE A 243 -14.61 -24.85 15.68
N PHE A 244 -13.69 -25.47 14.93
CA PHE A 244 -14.00 -26.73 14.25
C PHE A 244 -14.14 -27.90 15.23
N CYS A 245 -13.31 -27.94 16.28
CA CYS A 245 -13.41 -28.93 17.35
C CYS A 245 -14.81 -28.90 17.99
N PHE A 246 -15.29 -27.72 18.35
CA PHE A 246 -16.63 -27.53 18.92
C PHE A 246 -17.74 -28.00 17.98
N LEU A 247 -17.69 -27.65 16.69
CA LEU A 247 -18.71 -28.09 15.73
C LEU A 247 -18.75 -29.62 15.57
N VAL A 248 -17.59 -30.28 15.64
CA VAL A 248 -17.49 -31.74 15.62
C VAL A 248 -18.09 -32.34 16.89
N GLU A 249 -17.75 -31.80 18.06
CA GLU A 249 -18.29 -32.25 19.37
C GLU A 249 -19.82 -32.13 19.44
N GLN A 250 -20.39 -31.07 18.87
CA GLN A 250 -21.84 -30.86 18.80
C GLN A 250 -22.52 -31.66 17.67
N GLY A 251 -21.77 -32.44 16.89
CA GLY A 251 -22.30 -33.24 15.78
C GLY A 251 -22.85 -32.40 14.62
N LEU A 252 -22.30 -31.20 14.42
CA LEU A 252 -22.69 -30.26 13.37
C LEU A 252 -21.75 -30.30 12.16
N LEU A 253 -20.58 -30.91 12.33
CA LEU A 253 -19.59 -31.06 11.30
C LEU A 253 -18.93 -32.44 11.42
N GLU A 254 -18.75 -33.12 10.29
CA GLU A 254 -17.98 -34.36 10.28
C GLU A 254 -16.48 -34.05 10.46
N PRO A 255 -15.71 -34.85 11.22
CA PRO A 255 -14.28 -34.60 11.47
C PRO A 255 -13.46 -34.42 10.18
N GLU A 256 -13.83 -35.12 9.11
CA GLU A 256 -13.15 -35.07 7.80
C GLU A 256 -13.33 -33.73 7.07
N GLN A 257 -14.35 -32.95 7.44
CA GLN A 257 -14.68 -31.66 6.83
C GLN A 257 -14.09 -30.47 7.59
N ALA A 258 -13.66 -30.69 8.84
CA ALA A 258 -13.05 -29.69 9.71
C ALA A 258 -11.82 -29.05 9.05
N GLY A 259 -11.79 -27.71 9.02
CA GLY A 259 -10.66 -26.97 8.45
C GLY A 259 -10.52 -27.04 6.93
N SER A 260 -11.46 -27.65 6.20
CA SER A 260 -11.35 -27.75 4.74
C SER A 260 -11.36 -26.36 4.06
N PRO A 261 -10.49 -26.08 3.07
CA PRO A 261 -10.42 -24.76 2.43
C PRO A 261 -11.73 -24.30 1.78
N LEU A 262 -12.53 -25.25 1.27
CA LEU A 262 -13.84 -24.96 0.70
C LEU A 262 -14.83 -24.51 1.78
N LEU A 263 -14.88 -25.18 2.92
CA LEU A 263 -15.77 -24.81 4.03
C LEU A 263 -15.41 -23.43 4.60
N ILE A 264 -14.12 -23.19 4.84
CA ILE A 264 -13.62 -21.88 5.31
C ILE A 264 -14.04 -20.79 4.33
N LYS A 265 -13.89 -21.04 3.02
CA LYS A 265 -14.28 -20.09 1.97
C LYS A 265 -15.79 -19.82 1.97
N GLU A 266 -16.64 -20.84 2.15
CA GLU A 266 -18.10 -20.63 2.21
C GLU A 266 -18.51 -19.88 3.48
N LEU A 267 -17.95 -20.23 4.65
CA LEU A 267 -18.22 -19.52 5.90
C LEU A 267 -17.80 -18.05 5.82
N LYS A 268 -16.67 -17.72 5.18
CA LYS A 268 -16.23 -16.32 4.99
C LYS A 268 -17.12 -15.50 4.03
N LYS A 269 -18.09 -16.10 3.33
CA LYS A 269 -19.02 -15.35 2.45
C LYS A 269 -20.27 -14.86 3.18
N THR A 270 -20.56 -15.35 4.38
CA THR A 270 -21.73 -14.88 5.13
C THR A 270 -21.58 -13.42 5.51
N PHE A 271 -22.72 -12.74 5.66
CA PHE A 271 -22.76 -11.37 6.14
C PHE A 271 -22.93 -11.31 7.67
N TRP A 272 -23.32 -12.41 8.29
CA TRP A 272 -23.67 -12.48 9.71
C TRP A 272 -22.46 -12.82 10.58
N GLY A 273 -22.48 -12.34 11.83
CA GLY A 273 -21.58 -12.84 12.86
C GLY A 273 -21.79 -14.34 13.12
N PHE A 274 -20.76 -15.03 13.61
CA PHE A 274 -20.76 -16.49 13.67
C PHE A 274 -21.93 -17.04 14.51
N ALA A 275 -22.25 -16.40 15.64
CA ALA A 275 -23.31 -16.89 16.54
C ALA A 275 -24.67 -16.85 15.86
N GLN A 276 -25.00 -15.73 15.22
CA GLN A 276 -26.25 -15.57 14.49
C GLN A 276 -26.32 -16.52 13.28
N HIS A 277 -25.21 -16.70 12.56
CA HIS A 277 -25.17 -17.62 11.44
C HIS A 277 -25.37 -19.08 11.88
N LEU A 278 -24.77 -19.49 13.00
CA LEU A 278 -24.95 -20.84 13.56
C LEU A 278 -26.36 -21.04 14.13
N ASP A 279 -26.97 -20.05 14.77
CA ASP A 279 -28.35 -20.11 15.24
C ASP A 279 -29.32 -20.32 14.06
N MET A 280 -29.16 -19.52 13.00
CA MET A 280 -30.02 -19.59 11.80
C MET A 280 -29.90 -20.93 11.05
N ASN A 281 -28.70 -21.51 10.98
CA ASN A 281 -28.44 -22.72 10.20
C ASN A 281 -28.36 -24.01 11.05
N GLY A 282 -28.30 -23.88 12.37
CA GLY A 282 -28.15 -24.98 13.31
C GLY A 282 -29.42 -25.77 13.57
N ALA A 283 -30.55 -25.40 12.95
CA ALA A 283 -31.86 -26.05 13.12
C ALA A 283 -32.27 -26.22 14.60
N GLY A 284 -31.95 -25.22 15.44
CA GLY A 284 -32.21 -25.23 16.90
C GLY A 284 -31.24 -26.07 17.73
N ARG A 285 -30.20 -26.65 17.12
CA ARG A 285 -29.15 -27.40 17.84
C ARG A 285 -28.10 -26.49 18.49
N ILE A 286 -27.96 -25.26 18.01
CA ILE A 286 -27.09 -24.25 18.60
C ILE A 286 -27.98 -23.27 19.37
N THR A 287 -27.81 -23.23 20.69
CA THR A 287 -28.49 -22.27 21.55
C THR A 287 -27.59 -21.04 21.79
N PRO A 288 -28.13 -19.92 22.32
CA PRO A 288 -27.31 -18.79 22.74
C PRO A 288 -26.22 -19.17 23.75
N GLU A 289 -26.51 -20.11 24.66
CA GLU A 289 -25.56 -20.60 25.66
C GLU A 289 -24.40 -21.36 25.00
N LEU A 290 -24.69 -22.24 24.04
CA LEU A 290 -23.67 -22.94 23.25
C LEU A 290 -22.84 -21.98 22.41
N SER A 291 -23.44 -20.91 21.89
CA SER A 291 -22.71 -19.87 21.17
C SER A 291 -21.76 -19.09 22.07
N GLN A 292 -22.18 -18.81 23.32
CA GLN A 292 -21.34 -18.19 24.33
C GLN A 292 -20.21 -19.13 24.79
N GLU A 293 -20.50 -20.42 24.96
CA GLU A 293 -19.48 -21.43 25.28
C GLU A 293 -18.40 -21.50 24.18
N LEU A 294 -18.82 -21.59 22.92
CA LEU A 294 -17.92 -21.56 21.77
C LEU A 294 -17.06 -20.28 21.77
N LEU A 295 -17.67 -19.12 22.03
CA LEU A 295 -16.95 -17.86 22.13
C LEU A 295 -15.86 -17.88 23.21
N ASP A 296 -16.22 -18.35 24.40
CA ASP A 296 -15.32 -18.40 25.55
C ASP A 296 -14.17 -19.38 25.30
N ARG A 297 -14.44 -20.54 24.68
CA ARG A 297 -13.41 -21.51 24.29
C ARG A 297 -12.43 -20.92 23.29
N MET A 298 -12.92 -20.30 22.22
CA MET A 298 -12.07 -19.63 21.24
C MET A 298 -11.21 -18.56 21.91
N ASN A 299 -11.80 -17.67 22.69
CA ASN A 299 -11.07 -16.59 23.39
C ASN A 299 -10.01 -17.12 24.36
N GLN A 300 -10.28 -18.22 25.08
CA GLN A 300 -9.29 -18.88 25.92
C GLN A 300 -8.14 -19.48 25.10
N ALA A 301 -8.42 -20.06 23.93
CA ALA A 301 -7.39 -20.56 23.02
C ALA A 301 -6.48 -19.42 22.54
N ILE A 302 -7.06 -18.28 22.16
CA ILE A 302 -6.33 -17.05 21.77
C ILE A 302 -5.39 -16.59 22.88
N LEU A 303 -5.88 -16.52 24.13
CA LEU A 303 -5.09 -16.07 25.27
C LEU A 303 -3.94 -17.04 25.61
N ARG A 304 -4.10 -18.35 25.41
CA ARG A 304 -3.04 -19.35 25.63
C ARG A 304 -1.99 -19.35 24.52
N SER A 305 -2.38 -19.07 23.28
CA SER A 305 -1.47 -19.05 22.13
C SER A 305 -0.66 -17.76 22.02
N THR A 306 -1.02 -16.72 22.76
CA THR A 306 -0.35 -15.41 22.72
C THR A 306 0.62 -15.30 23.89
N PRO A 307 1.96 -15.25 23.68
CA PRO A 307 2.89 -15.02 24.78
C PRO A 307 2.59 -13.67 25.43
N GLY A 308 2.49 -13.67 26.77
CA GLY A 308 2.29 -12.43 27.54
C GLY A 308 3.42 -11.44 27.30
N PRO A 309 3.21 -10.13 27.57
CA PRO A 309 4.27 -9.16 27.46
C PRO A 309 5.44 -9.57 28.37
N GLU A 310 6.64 -9.69 27.82
CA GLU A 310 7.86 -9.67 28.63
C GLU A 310 7.86 -8.32 29.36
N THR A 311 7.59 -8.37 30.67
CA THR A 311 7.75 -7.21 31.55
C THR A 311 9.22 -6.81 31.52
N THR A 312 9.53 -5.72 30.82
CA THR A 312 10.78 -4.98 30.91
C THR A 312 10.51 -3.57 31.43
#